data_AF-A0A836W3D1-F1
#
_entry.id   AF-A0A836W3D1-F1
#
_cell.length_a   1.000
_cell.length_b   1.000
_cell.length_c   1.000
_cell.angle_alpha   90.00
_cell.angle_beta   90.00
_cell.angle_gamma   90.00
#
_symmetry.space_group_name_H-M   'P 1'
#
loop_
_entity.id
_entity.type
_entity.pdbx_description
1 polymer ?
#
loop_
_entity_poly.entity_id
_entity_poly.type
_entity_poly.pdbx_seq_one_letter_code
_entity_poly.pdbx_strand_id
1 'polypeptide(L)'
;MKRRHLLAIRTFRTFSSVWCAAALLAGLSVARAEEKSQGNARWPLVYADDFESGSMEDWEPTDPKAWRIGNEIGNHFYSLFRGSQYRPPVRSPKNRSLLKSVIVGSFRMDVRL
;
A
#
# COMPACT_ATOMS: atom_id res chain seq x y z
N MET A 1 -52.15 -53.64 0.38
CA MET A 1 -50.72 -53.70 0.76
C MET A 1 -49.93 -54.23 -0.45
N LYS A 2 -48.75 -53.63 -0.74
CA LYS A 2 -47.72 -54.00 -1.75
C LYS A 2 -47.65 -53.21 -3.08
N ARG A 3 -46.90 -52.10 -2.95
CA ARG A 3 -45.97 -51.35 -3.85
C ARG A 3 -45.56 -52.03 -5.17
N ARG A 4 -45.77 -51.39 -6.33
CA ARG A 4 -44.89 -50.47 -7.11
C ARG A 4 -43.62 -51.12 -7.70
N HIS A 5 -43.50 -51.08 -9.04
CA HIS A 5 -42.32 -50.90 -9.94
C HIS A 5 -42.87 -51.07 -11.37
N LEU A 6 -42.50 -50.42 -12.48
CA LEU A 6 -41.53 -49.41 -12.91
C LEU A 6 -41.95 -49.05 -14.37
N LEU A 7 -41.66 -47.85 -14.84
CA LEU A 7 -41.18 -47.49 -16.20
C LEU A 7 -41.48 -45.99 -16.43
N ALA A 8 -40.45 -45.16 -16.37
CA ALA A 8 -39.65 -44.73 -17.53
C ALA A 8 -40.42 -43.71 -18.39
N ILE A 9 -40.22 -42.42 -18.10
CA ILE A 9 -40.63 -41.33 -18.98
C ILE A 9 -39.38 -40.62 -19.47
N ARG A 10 -39.18 -40.80 -20.77
CA ARG A 10 -38.22 -40.10 -21.63
C ARG A 10 -38.57 -38.62 -21.70
N THR A 11 -37.53 -37.80 -21.49
CA THR A 11 -37.23 -36.51 -22.15
C THR A 11 -38.36 -35.78 -22.87
N PHE A 12 -38.62 -34.52 -22.52
CA PHE A 12 -38.76 -33.47 -23.53
C PHE A 12 -38.46 -32.06 -22.96
N ARG A 13 -37.61 -31.35 -23.70
CA ARG A 13 -37.19 -29.96 -23.52
C ARG A 13 -38.39 -29.03 -23.71
N THR A 14 -38.62 -28.12 -22.77
CA THR A 14 -38.83 -26.67 -22.99
C THR A 14 -39.00 -25.99 -21.64
N PHE A 15 -37.97 -25.27 -21.17
CA PHE A 15 -38.13 -24.27 -20.13
C PHE A 15 -37.71 -22.93 -20.72
N SER A 16 -38.71 -22.25 -21.30
CA SER A 16 -38.65 -20.83 -21.56
C SER A 16 -39.19 -20.12 -20.33
N SER A 17 -38.32 -19.32 -19.71
CA SER A 17 -38.63 -18.01 -19.11
C SER A 17 -39.76 -17.93 -18.09
N VAL A 18 -39.43 -18.07 -16.79
CA VAL A 18 -39.97 -17.18 -15.74
C VAL A 18 -38.89 -17.00 -14.64
N TRP A 19 -38.28 -15.82 -14.66
CA TRP A 19 -37.90 -14.99 -13.51
C TRP A 19 -37.38 -15.69 -12.25
N CYS A 20 -36.05 -15.65 -12.07
CA CYS A 20 -35.40 -15.47 -10.77
C CYS A 20 -33.88 -15.48 -10.99
N ALA A 21 -33.22 -14.32 -11.06
CA ALA A 21 -31.85 -14.19 -10.57
C ALA A 21 -31.36 -12.74 -10.63
N ALA A 22 -31.13 -12.20 -9.44
CA ALA A 22 -30.02 -11.32 -9.11
C ALA A 22 -29.99 -9.92 -9.75
N ALA A 23 -30.75 -9.01 -9.16
CA ALA A 23 -30.22 -7.68 -8.87
C ALA A 23 -29.00 -7.84 -7.92
N LEU A 24 -27.79 -7.91 -8.48
CA LEU A 24 -26.53 -7.79 -7.77
C LEU A 24 -25.71 -6.66 -8.41
N LEU A 25 -26.28 -5.46 -8.41
CA LEU A 25 -25.55 -4.19 -8.55
C LEU A 25 -25.68 -3.41 -7.24
N ALA A 26 -25.33 -4.05 -6.12
CA ALA A 26 -25.09 -3.36 -4.87
C ALA A 26 -23.58 -3.07 -4.80
N GLY A 27 -23.23 -1.79 -4.91
CA GLY A 27 -21.87 -1.32 -5.06
C GLY A 27 -20.91 -1.84 -4.00
N LEU A 28 -19.78 -2.37 -4.45
CA LEU A 28 -18.56 -2.31 -3.65
C LEU A 28 -18.08 -0.86 -3.68
N SER A 29 -18.71 -0.01 -2.87
CA SER A 29 -17.99 1.13 -2.32
C SER A 29 -16.97 0.51 -1.36
N VAL A 30 -15.71 0.46 -1.77
CA VAL A 30 -14.61 0.18 -0.85
C VAL A 30 -14.60 1.36 0.11
N ALA A 31 -15.37 1.25 1.20
CA ALA A 31 -15.27 2.16 2.31
C ALA A 31 -13.84 2.03 2.82
N ARG A 32 -12.99 2.99 2.44
CA ARG A 32 -11.69 3.16 3.06
C ARG A 32 -12.00 3.43 4.51
N ALA A 33 -11.69 2.47 5.38
CA ALA A 33 -11.79 2.66 6.81
C ALA A 33 -10.86 3.84 7.15
N GLU A 34 -11.46 5.00 7.39
CA GLU A 34 -10.76 6.06 8.09
C GLU A 34 -10.54 5.54 9.51
N GLU A 35 -9.32 5.08 9.77
CA GLU A 35 -8.90 4.74 11.11
C GLU A 35 -9.03 6.00 11.96
N LYS A 36 -10.13 6.08 12.71
CA LYS A 36 -10.36 7.12 13.71
C LYS A 36 -9.27 6.99 14.76
N SER A 37 -8.19 7.76 14.59
CA SER A 37 -7.14 7.90 15.60
C SER A 37 -7.80 8.39 16.89
N GLN A 38 -7.89 7.51 17.88
CA GLN A 38 -8.43 7.83 19.19
C GLN A 38 -7.67 9.01 19.80
N GLY A 39 -8.39 9.91 20.47
CA GLY A 39 -7.95 11.23 20.88
C GLY A 39 -6.55 11.28 21.50
N ASN A 40 -5.69 12.06 20.87
CA ASN A 40 -4.43 12.57 21.40
C ASN A 40 -4.14 13.87 20.63
N ALA A 41 -3.42 14.83 21.21
CA ALA A 41 -3.10 16.07 20.52
C ALA A 41 -2.52 15.74 19.13
N ARG A 42 -3.20 16.19 18.06
CA ARG A 42 -2.68 16.00 16.70
C ARG A 42 -1.38 16.79 16.61
N TRP A 43 -0.26 16.06 16.60
CA TRP A 43 1.05 16.65 16.34
C TRP A 43 0.99 17.35 14.98
N PRO A 44 1.53 18.57 14.84
CA PRO A 44 1.56 19.24 13.55
C PRO A 44 2.38 18.41 12.56
N LEU A 45 1.87 18.25 11.34
CA LEU A 45 2.64 17.67 10.25
C LEU A 45 3.72 18.67 9.83
N VAL A 46 4.99 18.31 10.04
CA VAL A 46 6.14 19.16 9.71
C VAL A 46 6.76 18.83 8.35
N TYR A 47 6.64 17.58 7.91
CA TYR A 47 7.16 17.10 6.64
C TYR A 47 6.46 15.80 6.23
N ALA A 48 6.24 15.63 4.92
CA ALA A 48 5.79 14.39 4.31
C ALA A 48 6.31 14.33 2.88
N ASP A 49 6.74 13.14 2.46
CA ASP A 49 7.16 12.85 1.09
C ASP A 49 6.71 11.42 0.76
N ASP A 50 6.03 11.26 -0.36
CA ASP A 50 5.64 9.97 -0.93
C ASP A 50 6.57 9.53 -2.07
N PHE A 51 7.56 10.37 -2.42
CA PHE A 51 8.57 10.19 -3.45
C PHE A 51 8.06 10.19 -4.89
N GLU A 52 6.76 10.44 -5.13
CA GLU A 52 6.17 10.48 -6.47
C GLU A 52 6.66 11.65 -7.32
N SER A 53 7.22 12.69 -6.68
CA SER A 53 7.89 13.80 -7.37
C SER A 53 9.14 13.35 -8.14
N GLY A 54 9.70 12.18 -7.84
CA GLY A 54 10.98 11.73 -8.38
C GLY A 54 12.20 12.52 -7.87
N SER A 55 12.00 13.43 -6.91
CA SER A 55 13.04 14.30 -6.38
C SER A 55 13.70 13.71 -5.13
N MET A 56 14.99 14.00 -4.98
CA MET A 56 15.75 13.77 -3.73
C MET A 56 16.21 15.08 -3.10
N GLU A 57 15.68 16.22 -3.56
CA GLU A 57 16.21 17.53 -3.23
C GLU A 57 16.20 17.82 -1.74
N ASP A 58 15.26 17.31 -0.96
CA ASP A 58 15.21 17.53 0.49
C ASP A 58 16.18 16.64 1.28
N TRP A 59 16.78 15.64 0.64
CA TRP A 59 17.58 14.62 1.31
C TRP A 59 19.08 14.81 1.06
N GLU A 60 19.86 14.70 2.14
CA GLU A 60 21.32 14.78 2.13
C GLU A 60 21.94 13.43 2.51
N PRO A 61 22.16 12.54 1.52
CA PRO A 61 22.82 11.26 1.74
C PRO A 61 24.32 11.42 2.02
N THR A 62 24.86 10.59 2.91
CA THR A 62 26.32 10.50 3.18
C THR A 62 27.14 10.10 1.95
N ASP A 63 26.51 9.41 1.01
CA ASP A 63 27.05 9.11 -0.32
C ASP A 63 25.90 9.18 -1.33
N PRO A 64 25.77 10.27 -2.09
CA PRO A 64 24.70 10.45 -3.08
C PRO A 64 24.64 9.33 -4.10
N LYS A 65 25.76 8.64 -4.36
CA LYS A 65 25.79 7.56 -5.33
C LYS A 65 25.28 6.23 -4.76
N ALA A 66 24.94 6.15 -3.48
CA ALA A 66 24.36 4.95 -2.85
C ALA A 66 22.83 5.01 -2.74
N TRP A 67 22.24 6.18 -3.02
CA TRP A 67 20.82 6.45 -2.91
C TRP A 67 20.23 6.85 -4.26
N ARG A 68 18.94 6.55 -4.47
CA ARG A 68 18.20 6.93 -5.67
C ARG A 68 16.69 6.96 -5.39
N ILE A 69 15.93 7.56 -6.28
CA ILE A 69 14.50 7.21 -6.42
C ILE A 69 14.40 5.93 -7.25
N GLY A 70 13.78 4.92 -6.67
CA GLY A 70 13.34 3.71 -7.37
C GLY A 70 11.93 3.88 -7.89
N ASN A 71 11.57 3.04 -8.87
CA ASN A 71 10.20 2.89 -9.35
C ASN A 71 9.94 1.40 -9.53
N GLU A 72 8.88 0.91 -8.91
CA GLU A 72 8.38 -0.45 -9.12
C GLU A 72 6.87 -0.38 -9.35
N ILE A 73 6.42 -0.88 -10.50
CA ILE A 73 5.00 -0.94 -10.86
C ILE A 73 4.32 0.45 -10.76
N GLY A 74 5.06 1.51 -11.10
CA GLY A 74 4.55 2.88 -11.06
C GLY A 74 4.50 3.52 -9.68
N ASN A 75 4.99 2.86 -8.64
CA ASN A 75 5.16 3.43 -7.30
C ASN A 75 6.62 3.86 -7.09
N HIS A 76 6.83 5.12 -6.72
CA HIS A 76 8.16 5.65 -6.44
C HIS A 76 8.54 5.43 -4.97
N PHE A 77 9.84 5.31 -4.71
CA PHE A 77 10.36 5.15 -3.36
C PHE A 77 11.81 5.59 -3.26
N TYR A 78 12.19 6.12 -2.09
CA TYR A 78 13.58 6.42 -1.78
C TYR A 78 14.35 5.15 -1.44
N SER A 79 15.42 4.87 -2.18
CA SER A 79 16.11 3.57 -2.15
C SER A 79 17.59 3.71 -1.83
N LEU A 80 18.03 3.02 -0.78
CA LEU A 80 19.43 2.65 -0.59
C LEU A 80 19.73 1.42 -1.45
N PHE A 81 20.19 1.64 -2.68
CA PHE A 81 20.32 0.56 -3.67
C PHE A 81 21.68 -0.15 -3.64
N ARG A 82 22.67 0.40 -2.91
CA ARG A 82 23.98 -0.22 -2.72
C ARG A 82 24.67 0.32 -1.47
N GLY A 83 25.76 -0.35 -1.06
CA GLY A 83 26.58 0.11 0.05
C GLY A 83 27.38 1.38 -0.27
N SER A 84 27.28 2.37 0.61
CA SER A 84 28.07 3.61 0.59
C SER A 84 29.56 3.36 0.73
N GLN A 85 30.36 4.16 0.01
CA GLN A 85 31.81 4.19 0.13
C GLN A 85 32.31 5.26 1.13
N TYR A 86 31.39 5.94 1.83
CA TYR A 86 31.71 6.91 2.86
C TYR A 86 32.56 6.30 3.98
N ARG A 87 33.63 7.02 4.37
CA ARG A 87 34.55 6.63 5.44
C ARG A 87 34.38 7.60 6.60
N PRO A 88 33.59 7.24 7.63
CA PRO A 88 33.39 8.14 8.75
C PRO A 88 34.67 8.27 9.60
N PRO A 89 34.91 9.43 10.23
CA PRO A 89 36.09 9.66 11.08
C PRO A 89 36.05 8.85 12.39
N VAL A 90 34.85 8.42 12.80
CA VAL A 90 34.60 7.57 13.97
C VAL A 90 33.63 6.46 13.60
N ARG A 91 33.40 5.50 14.50
CA ARG A 91 32.45 4.40 14.28
C ARG A 91 31.03 4.95 14.12
N SER A 92 30.57 5.08 12.87
CA SER A 92 29.21 5.49 12.55
C SER A 92 28.68 4.71 11.35
N PRO A 93 27.34 4.62 11.17
CA PRO A 93 26.75 3.94 10.02
C PRO A 93 27.19 4.56 8.69
N LYS A 94 27.53 3.75 7.68
CA LYS A 94 27.97 4.28 6.38
C LYS A 94 26.84 4.86 5.55
N ASN A 95 25.68 4.21 5.57
CA ASN A 95 24.50 4.58 4.81
C ASN A 95 23.58 5.43 5.71
N ARG A 96 23.60 6.75 5.53
CA ARG A 96 22.62 7.65 6.16
C ARG A 96 22.16 8.66 5.13
N SER A 97 20.95 9.16 5.30
CA SER A 97 20.43 10.30 4.57
C SER A 97 19.67 11.19 5.52
N LEU A 98 19.98 12.48 5.52
CA LEU A 98 19.39 13.46 6.43
C LEU A 98 18.34 14.28 5.69
N LEU A 99 17.18 14.44 6.29
CA LEU A 99 16.19 15.40 5.81
C LEU A 99 16.66 16.82 6.14
N LYS A 100 16.80 17.66 5.11
CA LYS A 100 17.23 19.04 5.26
C LYS A 100 16.14 19.90 5.86
N SER A 101 16.54 20.95 6.56
CA SER A 101 15.66 22.04 7.03
C SER A 101 14.57 21.65 8.04
N VAL A 102 14.52 20.40 8.50
CA VAL A 102 13.59 19.96 9.55
C VAL A 102 14.37 19.71 10.84
N ILE A 103 14.13 20.56 11.84
CA ILE A 103 14.72 20.45 13.17
C ILE A 103 13.59 20.31 14.18
N VAL A 104 13.53 19.18 14.87
CA VAL A 104 12.49 18.84 15.84
C VAL A 104 13.11 18.21 17.09
N GLY A 105 12.49 18.44 18.24
CA GLY A 105 12.92 17.83 19.51
C GLY A 105 12.29 16.45 19.72
N SER A 106 11.00 16.43 20.08
CA SER A 106 10.18 15.21 20.13
C SER A 106 9.29 15.15 18.90
N PHE A 107 9.24 13.99 18.24
CA PHE A 107 8.45 13.80 17.04
C PHE A 107 8.00 12.35 16.90
N ARG A 108 6.96 12.18 16.09
CA ARG A 108 6.53 10.87 15.57
C ARG A 108 6.97 10.78 14.12
N MET A 109 7.50 9.62 13.73
CA MET A 109 7.88 9.32 12.36
C MET A 109 7.15 8.07 11.91
N ASP A 110 6.32 8.22 10.90
CA ASP A 110 5.64 7.11 10.25
C ASP A 110 6.35 6.84 8.90
N VAL A 111 6.80 5.61 8.66
CA VAL A 111 7.55 5.22 7.46
C VAL A 111 6.96 3.94 6.88
N ARG A 112 6.92 3.84 5.55
CA ARG A 112 6.65 2.59 4.82
C ARG A 112 7.97 2.07 4.25
N LEU A 113 8.26 0.80 4.48
CA LEU A 113 9.48 0.11 4.06
C LEU A 113 9.18 -0.95 3.01
#